data_AF-A0A7X9DI80-F1
#
_entry.id   AF-A0A7X9DI80-F1
#
_cell.length_a   1.000
_cell.length_b   1.000
_cell.length_c   1.000
_cell.angle_alpha   90.00
_cell.angle_beta   90.00
_cell.angle_gamma   90.00
#
_symmetry.space_group_name_H-M   'P 1'
#
loop_
_entity.id
_entity.type
_entity.pdbx_description
1 polymer ?
#
loop_
_entity_poly.entity_id
_entity_poly.type
_entity_poly.pdbx_seq_one_letter_code
_entity_poly.pdbx_strand_id
1 'polypeptide(L)'
;MPLKTPAEYIESIKALKRTVYLFGQKIDNTVDNPIIKPSLNAVAMTYALAQKEEYRDIMTATSHITGNIINRFTHIHQSIDDLVKKSKMGRLLGAKTGCCFQRCVGMDALNALSMTTYAIDQKYGTQYYQRFLKYLQYVQNNDLVCDGAMTDPKGDRSLPPH
;
A
#
# COMPACT_ATOMS: atom_id res chain seq x y z
N MET A 1 10.64 15.91 -0.53
CA MET A 1 9.29 15.56 -0.99
C MET A 1 9.08 14.08 -0.73
N PRO A 2 7.94 13.63 -0.18
CA PRO A 2 7.79 12.26 0.31
C PRO A 2 7.65 11.20 -0.80
N LEU A 3 7.47 11.60 -2.07
CA LEU A 3 7.30 10.67 -3.18
C LEU A 3 8.61 9.99 -3.55
N LYS A 4 8.69 8.68 -3.32
CA LYS A 4 9.84 7.86 -3.74
C LYS A 4 9.84 7.66 -5.26
N THR A 5 11.04 7.53 -5.79
CA THR A 5 11.30 7.02 -7.13
C THR A 5 11.27 5.48 -7.13
N PRO A 6 11.15 4.83 -8.31
CA PRO A 6 11.29 3.38 -8.44
C PRO A 6 12.60 2.85 -7.84
N ALA A 7 13.72 3.57 -8.03
CA ALA A 7 15.02 3.18 -7.51
C ALA A 7 15.03 3.21 -5.98
N GLU A 8 14.52 4.28 -5.36
CA GLU A 8 14.42 4.39 -3.90
C GLU A 8 13.50 3.32 -3.29
N TYR A 9 12.42 2.95 -3.99
CA TYR A 9 11.60 1.80 -3.60
C TYR A 9 12.43 0.51 -3.59
N ILE A 10 13.11 0.18 -4.69
CA ILE A 10 13.91 -1.05 -4.79
C ILE A 10 15.03 -1.07 -3.74
N GLU A 11 15.74 0.03 -3.52
CA GLU A 11 16.76 0.14 -2.48
C GLU A 11 16.16 -0.04 -1.08
N SER A 12 14.97 0.50 -0.82
CA SER A 12 14.29 0.28 0.46
C SER A 12 13.95 -1.20 0.69
N ILE A 13 13.61 -1.94 -0.37
CA ILE A 13 13.35 -3.38 -0.30
C ILE A 13 14.62 -4.18 -0.04
N LYS A 14 15.76 -3.79 -0.62
CA LYS A 14 17.08 -4.41 -0.34
C LYS A 14 17.49 -4.24 1.12
N ALA A 15 17.19 -3.08 1.71
CA ALA A 15 17.53 -2.77 3.10
C ALA A 15 16.72 -3.58 4.15
N LEU A 16 15.58 -4.17 3.75
CA LEU A 16 14.73 -4.94 4.65
C LEU A 16 15.34 -6.32 4.96
N LYS A 17 15.61 -6.58 6.24
CA LYS A 17 16.01 -7.90 6.76
C LYS A 17 14.78 -8.82 6.84
N ARG A 18 14.56 -9.64 5.82
CA ARG A 18 13.43 -10.57 5.71
C ARG A 18 13.92 -12.01 5.60
N THR A 19 13.18 -12.93 6.18
CA THR A 19 13.38 -14.37 5.98
C THR A 19 12.39 -14.86 4.94
N VAL A 20 12.88 -15.22 3.76
CA VAL A 20 12.07 -15.71 2.65
C VAL A 20 12.51 -17.13 2.29
N TYR A 21 11.55 -18.04 2.14
CA TYR A 21 11.79 -19.41 1.70
C TYR A 21 11.11 -19.65 0.36
N LEU A 22 11.81 -20.29 -0.58
CA LEU A 22 11.29 -20.70 -1.88
C LEU A 22 11.92 -22.05 -2.26
N PHE A 23 11.10 -23.01 -2.68
CA PHE A 23 11.51 -24.38 -3.02
C PHE A 23 12.38 -25.06 -1.95
N GLY A 24 12.01 -24.90 -0.68
CA GLY A 24 12.73 -25.50 0.46
C GLY A 24 14.06 -24.81 0.81
N GLN A 25 14.41 -23.70 0.16
CA GLN A 25 15.65 -22.97 0.42
C GLN A 25 15.37 -21.56 0.93
N LYS A 26 16.24 -21.07 1.83
CA LYS A 26 16.24 -19.67 2.24
C LYS A 26 16.81 -18.82 1.10
N ILE A 27 16.12 -17.75 0.75
CA ILE A 27 16.53 -16.82 -0.30
C ILE A 27 17.17 -15.59 0.35
N ASP A 28 18.48 -15.43 0.16
CA ASP A 28 19.22 -14.30 0.72
C ASP A 28 19.04 -13.01 -0.09
N ASN A 29 19.10 -13.09 -1.43
CA ASN A 29 18.83 -11.95 -2.31
C ASN A 29 17.45 -12.09 -2.98
N THR A 30 16.46 -11.40 -2.42
CA THR A 30 15.08 -11.41 -2.95
C THR A 30 14.88 -10.45 -4.12
N VAL A 31 15.73 -9.41 -4.26
CA VAL A 31 15.51 -8.33 -5.24
C VAL A 31 15.98 -8.73 -6.64
N ASP A 32 17.07 -9.49 -6.72
CA ASP A 32 17.59 -9.99 -7.99
C ASP A 32 17.12 -11.41 -8.32
N ASN A 33 16.37 -12.05 -7.42
CA ASN A 33 15.81 -13.38 -7.68
C ASN A 33 14.84 -13.31 -8.90
N PRO A 34 15.06 -14.13 -9.96
CA PRO A 34 14.32 -14.01 -11.21
C PRO A 34 12.82 -14.31 -11.09
N ILE A 35 12.40 -15.06 -10.06
CA ILE A 35 10.98 -15.36 -9.80
C ILE A 35 10.31 -14.19 -9.06
N ILE A 36 11.03 -13.53 -8.14
CA ILE A 36 10.48 -12.46 -7.30
C ILE A 36 10.53 -11.11 -8.03
N LYS A 37 11.62 -10.83 -8.75
CA LYS A 37 11.90 -9.54 -9.39
C LYS A 37 10.75 -8.98 -10.25
N PRO A 38 10.02 -9.78 -11.07
CA PRO A 38 8.88 -9.26 -11.84
C PRO A 38 7.81 -8.60 -10.97
N SER A 39 7.54 -9.14 -9.78
CA SER A 39 6.57 -8.57 -8.85
C SER A 39 7.02 -7.23 -8.27
N LEU A 40 8.31 -7.10 -7.95
CA LEU A 40 8.91 -5.84 -7.52
C LEU A 40 8.82 -4.77 -8.61
N ASN A 41 9.04 -5.15 -9.87
CA ASN A 41 8.91 -4.24 -11.01
C ASN A 41 7.47 -3.71 -11.16
N ALA A 42 6.46 -4.54 -10.92
CA ALA A 42 5.06 -4.13 -10.97
C ALA A 42 4.73 -3.09 -9.89
N VAL A 43 5.25 -3.26 -8.66
CA VAL A 43 5.11 -2.26 -7.59
C VAL A 43 5.90 -0.99 -7.89
N ALA A 44 7.12 -1.13 -8.41
CA ALA A 44 7.96 -0.01 -8.82
C ALA A 44 7.26 0.89 -9.85
N MET A 45 6.40 0.33 -10.71
CA MET A 45 5.57 1.11 -11.64
C MET A 45 4.63 2.09 -10.93
N THR A 46 4.14 1.76 -9.72
CA THR A 46 3.29 2.67 -8.92
C THR A 46 4.03 3.93 -8.48
N TYR A 47 5.34 3.82 -8.27
CA TYR A 47 6.23 4.95 -8.00
C TYR A 47 6.58 5.67 -9.30
N ALA A 48 6.88 4.93 -10.37
CA ALA A 48 7.26 5.51 -11.66
C ALA A 48 6.18 6.44 -12.23
N LEU A 49 4.91 6.01 -12.21
CA LEU A 49 3.81 6.81 -12.72
C LEU A 49 3.50 8.02 -11.83
N ALA A 50 3.77 7.95 -10.52
CA ALA A 50 3.60 9.09 -9.62
C ALA A 50 4.61 10.22 -9.84
N GLN A 51 5.75 9.92 -10.49
CA GLN A 51 6.76 10.91 -10.87
C GLN A 51 6.46 11.59 -12.21
N LYS A 52 5.45 11.12 -12.95
CA LYS A 52 5.10 11.67 -14.27
C LYS A 52 4.05 12.77 -14.15
N GLU A 53 4.37 13.96 -14.65
CA GLU A 53 3.46 15.10 -14.60
C GLU A 53 2.12 14.81 -15.31
N GLU A 54 2.13 14.08 -16.44
CA GLU A 54 0.92 13.65 -17.16
C GLU A 54 -0.05 12.80 -16.31
N TYR A 55 0.44 12.14 -15.26
CA TYR A 55 -0.37 11.28 -14.39
C TYR A 55 -0.50 11.82 -12.97
N ARG A 56 0.01 13.02 -12.68
CA ARG A 56 0.09 13.57 -11.33
C ARG A 56 -1.27 13.61 -10.61
N ASP A 57 -2.32 14.09 -11.27
CA ASP A 57 -3.68 14.16 -10.69
C ASP A 57 -4.23 12.77 -10.30
N ILE A 58 -3.94 11.75 -11.11
CA ILE A 58 -4.43 10.38 -10.91
C ILE A 58 -3.56 9.63 -9.89
N MET A 59 -2.24 9.79 -9.93
CA MET A 59 -1.30 9.01 -9.13
C MET A 59 -0.97 9.63 -7.77
N THR A 60 -1.27 10.90 -7.56
CA THR A 60 -0.99 11.62 -6.31
C THR A 60 -2.26 12.21 -5.72
N ALA A 61 -2.22 12.57 -4.44
CA ALA A 61 -3.28 13.28 -3.73
C ALA A 61 -2.66 14.20 -2.67
N THR A 62 -3.44 15.14 -2.15
CA THR A 62 -3.04 15.97 -1.00
C THR A 62 -3.46 15.27 0.29
N SER A 63 -2.51 15.03 1.20
CA SER A 63 -2.82 14.45 2.51
C SER A 63 -3.71 15.40 3.32
N HIS A 64 -4.84 14.89 3.80
CA HIS A 64 -5.72 15.61 4.74
C HIS A 64 -5.09 15.79 6.14
N ILE A 65 -3.97 15.11 6.42
CA ILE A 65 -3.27 15.18 7.72
C ILE A 65 -2.14 16.20 7.66
N THR A 66 -1.34 16.17 6.60
CA THR A 66 -0.08 16.96 6.53
C THR A 66 -0.11 18.06 5.49
N GLY A 67 -1.08 18.08 4.56
CA GLY A 67 -1.10 18.98 3.41
C GLY A 67 -0.06 18.65 2.33
N ASN A 68 0.81 17.65 2.55
CA ASN A 68 1.81 17.25 1.57
C ASN A 68 1.18 16.50 0.40
N ILE A 69 1.81 16.61 -0.78
CA ILE A 69 1.53 15.72 -1.91
C ILE A 69 2.08 14.33 -1.58
N ILE A 70 1.21 13.32 -1.66
CA ILE A 70 1.48 11.92 -1.33
C ILE A 70 1.09 11.01 -2.50
N ASN A 71 1.60 9.79 -2.51
CA ASN A 71 1.15 8.78 -3.46
C ASN A 71 -0.31 8.40 -3.15
N ARG A 72 -1.19 8.35 -4.15
CA ARG A 72 -2.62 8.08 -3.97
C ARG A 72 -2.88 6.73 -3.29
N PHE A 73 -1.96 5.76 -3.40
CA PHE A 73 -2.04 4.50 -2.66
C PHE A 73 -1.98 4.64 -1.13
N THR A 74 -1.55 5.79 -0.61
CA THR A 74 -1.47 6.10 0.83
C THR A 74 -2.54 7.12 1.28
N HIS A 75 -3.47 7.47 0.38
CA HIS A 75 -4.51 8.47 0.60
C HIS A 75 -5.76 7.85 1.24
N ILE A 76 -6.37 8.60 2.16
CA ILE A 76 -7.71 8.31 2.68
C ILE A 76 -8.69 9.13 1.85
N HIS A 77 -9.64 8.48 1.19
CA HIS A 77 -10.57 9.14 0.27
C HIS A 77 -11.41 10.19 1.00
N GLN A 78 -11.43 11.41 0.46
CA GLN A 78 -12.16 12.56 1.03
C GLN A 78 -13.41 12.91 0.22
N SER A 79 -13.61 12.26 -0.94
CA SER A 79 -14.71 12.56 -1.86
C SER A 79 -15.03 11.38 -2.79
N ILE A 80 -16.16 11.50 -3.51
CA ILE A 80 -16.52 10.56 -4.59
C ILE A 80 -15.48 10.62 -5.72
N ASP A 81 -14.91 11.80 -6.01
CA ASP A 81 -13.87 11.94 -7.03
C ASP A 81 -12.62 11.13 -6.70
N ASP A 82 -12.23 11.04 -5.42
CA ASP A 82 -11.11 10.19 -4.99
C ASP A 82 -11.36 8.71 -5.29
N LEU A 83 -12.59 8.23 -5.13
CA LEU A 83 -12.99 6.85 -5.44
C LEU A 83 -12.94 6.59 -6.95
N VAL A 84 -13.40 7.55 -7.75
CA VAL A 84 -13.31 7.48 -9.22
C VAL A 84 -11.84 7.47 -9.66
N LYS A 85 -11.00 8.33 -9.08
CA LYS A 85 -9.55 8.38 -9.36
C LYS A 85 -8.84 7.10 -8.95
N LYS A 86 -9.22 6.45 -7.84
CA LYS A 86 -8.73 5.11 -7.48
C LYS A 86 -8.99 4.11 -8.62
N SER A 87 -10.21 4.07 -9.17
CA SER A 87 -10.57 3.15 -10.27
C SER A 87 -9.77 3.45 -11.54
N LYS A 88 -9.69 4.73 -11.93
CA LYS A 88 -8.89 5.18 -13.09
C LYS A 88 -7.39 4.85 -12.93
N MET A 89 -6.84 5.08 -11.74
CA MET A 89 -5.46 4.72 -11.38
C MET A 89 -5.23 3.20 -11.53
N GLY A 90 -6.17 2.38 -11.05
CA GLY A 90 -6.10 0.93 -11.19
C GLY A 90 -6.09 0.47 -12.65
N ARG A 91 -6.96 1.05 -13.49
CA ARG A 91 -7.00 0.77 -14.94
C ARG A 91 -5.70 1.18 -15.63
N LEU A 92 -5.16 2.36 -15.32
CA LEU A 92 -3.88 2.83 -15.85
C LEU A 92 -2.74 1.87 -15.53
N LEU A 93 -2.60 1.48 -14.26
CA LEU A 93 -1.56 0.55 -13.83
C LEU A 93 -1.74 -0.84 -14.44
N GLY A 94 -2.98 -1.33 -14.55
CA GLY A 94 -3.28 -2.57 -15.27
C GLY A 94 -2.79 -2.54 -16.71
N ALA A 95 -3.05 -1.45 -17.43
CA ALA A 95 -2.58 -1.28 -18.81
C ALA A 95 -1.06 -1.16 -18.94
N LYS A 96 -0.36 -0.62 -17.92
CA LYS A 96 1.11 -0.48 -17.93
C LYS A 96 1.86 -1.72 -17.47
N THR A 97 1.23 -2.59 -16.68
CA THR A 97 1.90 -3.74 -16.04
C THR A 97 1.40 -5.09 -16.52
N GLY A 98 0.16 -5.20 -17.00
CA GLY A 98 -0.46 -6.48 -17.39
C GLY A 98 -0.59 -7.49 -16.24
N CYS A 99 -0.45 -7.07 -14.99
CA CYS A 99 -0.46 -7.95 -13.83
C CYS A 99 -0.92 -7.24 -12.55
N CYS A 100 -0.88 -7.93 -11.41
CA CYS A 100 -1.12 -7.33 -10.10
C CYS A 100 0.08 -6.47 -9.67
N PHE A 101 -0.18 -5.20 -9.39
CA PHE A 101 0.79 -4.22 -8.86
C PHE A 101 0.72 -4.05 -7.33
N GLN A 102 -0.04 -4.92 -6.65
CA GLN A 102 -0.01 -5.25 -5.22
C GLN A 102 -0.39 -4.16 -4.22
N ARG A 103 -0.16 -2.88 -4.51
CA ARG A 103 -0.29 -1.78 -3.53
C ARG A 103 -1.75 -1.42 -3.19
N CYS A 104 -2.72 -1.94 -3.92
CA CYS A 104 -4.16 -1.68 -3.72
C CYS A 104 -4.69 -2.22 -2.39
N VAL A 105 -4.23 -3.38 -1.93
CA VAL A 105 -4.72 -3.97 -0.65
C VAL A 105 -4.35 -3.10 0.55
N GLY A 106 -3.16 -2.50 0.54
CA GLY A 106 -2.72 -1.56 1.57
C GLY A 106 -3.59 -0.29 1.61
N MET A 107 -3.86 0.30 0.43
CA MET A 107 -4.75 1.47 0.32
C MET A 107 -6.14 1.19 0.89
N ASP A 108 -6.71 0.03 0.56
CA ASP A 108 -8.07 -0.34 0.97
C ASP A 108 -8.12 -0.66 2.46
N ALA A 109 -7.10 -1.33 2.99
CA ALA A 109 -6.94 -1.56 4.42
C ALA A 109 -6.81 -0.24 5.21
N LEU A 110 -6.01 0.71 4.73
CA LEU A 110 -5.85 2.03 5.38
C LEU A 110 -7.19 2.79 5.43
N ASN A 111 -7.96 2.79 4.33
CA ASN A 111 -9.28 3.43 4.30
C ASN A 111 -10.27 2.74 5.25
N ALA A 112 -10.31 1.41 5.27
CA ALA A 112 -11.17 0.66 6.18
C ALA A 112 -10.80 0.88 7.65
N LEU A 113 -9.50 0.85 7.98
CA LEU A 113 -8.99 1.11 9.33
C LEU A 113 -9.34 2.53 9.80
N SER A 114 -9.26 3.54 8.93
CA SER A 114 -9.62 4.92 9.26
C SER A 114 -11.04 5.01 9.80
N MET A 115 -12.02 4.43 9.09
CA MET A 115 -13.42 4.46 9.51
C MET A 115 -13.67 3.56 10.73
N THR A 116 -13.08 2.37 10.75
CA THR A 116 -13.35 1.36 11.77
C THR A 116 -12.78 1.77 13.13
N THR A 117 -11.53 2.23 13.16
CA THR A 117 -10.90 2.67 14.42
C THR A 117 -11.59 3.90 15.01
N TYR A 118 -12.06 4.82 14.17
CA TYR A 118 -12.90 5.94 14.60
C TYR A 118 -14.20 5.45 15.25
N ALA A 119 -14.94 4.56 14.59
CA ALA A 119 -16.21 4.04 15.10
C ALA A 119 -16.04 3.26 16.43
N ILE A 120 -14.95 2.50 16.57
CA ILE A 120 -14.62 1.80 17.82
C ILE A 120 -14.37 2.82 18.94
N ASP A 121 -13.57 3.85 18.68
CA ASP A 121 -13.29 4.89 19.68
C ASP A 121 -14.55 5.63 20.12
N GLN A 122 -15.47 5.94 19.19
CA GLN A 122 -16.76 6.57 19.51
C GLN A 122 -17.62 5.72 20.46
N LYS A 123 -17.59 4.40 20.32
CA LYS A 123 -18.41 3.50 21.15
C LYS A 123 -17.74 3.14 22.48
N TYR A 124 -16.43 2.95 22.47
CA TYR A 124 -15.72 2.34 23.60
C TYR A 124 -14.76 3.30 24.32
N GLY A 125 -14.63 4.56 23.89
CA GLY A 125 -13.74 5.54 24.52
C GLY A 125 -12.25 5.18 24.39
N THR A 126 -11.90 4.36 23.40
CA THR A 126 -10.53 3.96 23.11
C THR A 126 -9.77 5.05 22.32
N GLN A 127 -8.52 4.77 21.94
CA GLN A 127 -7.66 5.71 21.21
C GLN A 127 -7.03 5.09 19.95
N TYR A 128 -7.72 4.14 19.32
CA TYR A 128 -7.22 3.46 18.14
C TYR A 128 -7.09 4.40 16.93
N TYR A 129 -8.03 5.32 16.74
CA TYR A 129 -8.00 6.27 15.64
C TYR A 129 -6.79 7.18 15.73
N GLN A 130 -6.44 7.65 16.93
CA GLN A 130 -5.24 8.47 17.14
C GLN A 130 -3.94 7.70 16.85
N ARG A 131 -3.89 6.41 17.20
CA ARG A 131 -2.76 5.53 16.85
C ARG A 131 -2.69 5.32 15.34
N PHE A 132 -3.84 5.11 14.71
CA PHE A 132 -3.95 4.96 13.26
C PHE A 132 -3.48 6.22 12.53
N LEU A 133 -3.89 7.43 12.93
CA LEU A 133 -3.46 8.68 12.30
C LEU A 133 -1.94 8.87 12.38
N LYS A 134 -1.31 8.54 13.51
CA LYS A 134 0.16 8.56 13.65
C LYS A 134 0.84 7.57 12.71
N TYR A 135 0.30 6.35 12.60
CA TYR A 135 0.79 5.34 11.66
C TYR A 135 0.62 5.78 10.19
N LEU A 136 -0.55 6.30 9.83
CA LEU A 136 -0.84 6.80 8.49
C LEU A 136 0.07 7.95 8.11
N GLN A 137 0.33 8.89 9.02
CA GLN A 137 1.29 9.98 8.80
C GLN A 137 2.70 9.43 8.53
N TYR A 138 3.14 8.42 9.28
CA TYR A 138 4.42 7.75 9.03
C TYR A 138 4.45 7.08 7.63
N VAL A 139 3.39 6.36 7.25
CA VAL A 139 3.26 5.73 5.93
C VAL A 139 3.31 6.75 4.80
N GLN A 140 2.58 7.85 4.94
CA GLN A 140 2.51 8.93 3.96
C GLN A 140 3.84 9.67 3.80
N ASN A 141 4.49 10.01 4.93
CA ASN A 141 5.77 10.73 4.92
C ASN A 141 6.92 9.91 4.31
N ASN A 142 6.82 8.58 4.37
CA ASN A 142 7.85 7.65 3.88
C ASN A 142 7.43 6.92 2.60
N ASP A 143 6.26 7.23 2.03
CA ASP A 143 5.69 6.64 0.81
C ASP A 143 5.81 5.11 0.78
N LEU A 144 5.35 4.48 1.87
CA LEU A 144 5.51 3.03 2.08
C LEU A 144 4.49 2.22 1.30
N VAL A 145 4.86 0.97 0.98
CA VAL A 145 3.93 -0.08 0.59
C VAL A 145 3.42 -0.74 1.88
N CYS A 146 2.11 -0.83 2.03
CA CYS A 146 1.49 -1.57 3.13
C CYS A 146 0.89 -2.86 2.58
N ASP A 147 1.19 -3.99 3.22
CA ASP A 147 0.55 -5.27 2.93
C ASP A 147 -0.73 -5.44 3.77
N GLY A 148 -1.80 -5.92 3.13
CA GLY A 148 -3.09 -6.16 3.75
C GLY A 148 -3.29 -7.65 4.04
N ALA A 149 -2.79 -8.12 5.18
CA ALA A 149 -2.87 -9.52 5.56
C ALA A 149 -4.15 -9.82 6.37
N MET A 150 -5.20 -10.28 5.69
CA MET A 150 -6.50 -10.57 6.31
C MET A 150 -6.89 -12.05 6.29
N THR A 151 -6.47 -12.81 5.28
CA THR A 151 -6.95 -14.20 5.10
C THR A 151 -6.07 -15.20 5.84
N ASP A 152 -6.61 -15.84 6.87
CA ASP A 152 -5.97 -16.93 7.60
C ASP A 152 -5.89 -18.25 6.78
N PRO A 153 -5.11 -19.26 7.21
CA PRO A 153 -5.11 -20.61 6.61
C PRO A 153 -6.47 -21.35 6.69
N LYS A 154 -7.32 -20.99 7.67
CA LYS A 154 -8.71 -21.41 7.90
C LYS A 154 -9.01 -22.88 8.26
N GLY A 155 -8.11 -23.85 8.10
CA GLY A 155 -8.33 -25.24 8.58
C GLY A 155 -9.65 -25.88 8.13
N ASP A 156 -10.43 -26.45 9.05
CA ASP A 156 -11.78 -26.90 8.75
C ASP A 156 -12.71 -25.69 8.55
N ARG A 157 -13.24 -25.51 7.34
CA ARG A 157 -14.08 -24.36 6.98
C ARG A 157 -15.48 -24.43 7.58
N SER A 158 -15.87 -25.58 8.16
CA SER A 158 -17.16 -25.76 8.82
C SER A 158 -17.16 -25.28 10.28
N LEU A 159 -15.98 -25.09 10.87
CA LEU A 159 -15.84 -24.71 12.28
C LEU A 159 -15.51 -23.23 12.43
N PRO A 160 -16.00 -22.57 13.50
CA PRO A 160 -15.54 -21.26 13.87
C PRO A 160 -14.11 -21.31 14.44
N PRO A 161 -13.44 -20.16 14.62
CA PRO A 161 -12.13 -20.12 15.27
C PRO A 161 -12.11 -20.52 16.76
N HIS A 162 -13.27 -20.67 17.42
CA HIS A 162 -13.43 -20.92 18.86
C HIS A 162 -14.03 -22.29 19.17
#